data_AF-A0A7R9LPB9-F1
#
_entry.id   AF-A0A7R9LPB9-F1
#
_cell.length_a   1.000
_cell.length_b   1.000
_cell.length_c   1.000
_cell.angle_alpha   90.00
_cell.angle_beta   90.00
_cell.angle_gamma   90.00
#
_symmetry.space_group_name_H-M   'P 1'
#
loop_
_entity.id
_entity.type
_entity.pdbx_description
1 polymer ?
#
loop_
_entity_poly.entity_id
_entity_poly.type
_entity_poly.pdbx_seq_one_letter_code
_entity_poly.pdbx_strand_id
1 'polypeptide(L)'
;MASIANVPHPGALVSKKKKAFIGLYHLCSQLQSIVTNYCLVFKLVSILGLPAPLGYVAGAGRGATGFTTRSDIGPARDASDVPDDRHAPPKPKIVRKTGDKNGEEEEEEEDLNDSNYDEFNGYGGSLFSKDPYDKDDEEADQIYESIDKRMDEKRKEYRENKLRRELERYRQERPKIQQQFSDLKRDLNAVTEDEWRTIPEVGDARNKKMRNPRAEKFTPVPDSILAHNSAIGSGETVVSIDPRTGLKTPMTAGTSTGLLTPGGFVTPGNLDLRKIGQARNTLMDLKLNQASDSVSGQTVVDPKGYLTDLQSMIPSHGADIRY
;
A
#
# COMPACT_ATOMS: atom_id res chain seq x y z
N MET A 1 -35.82 1.75 82.35
CA MET A 1 -35.38 2.59 81.22
C MET A 1 -35.03 1.67 80.06
N ALA A 2 -35.83 1.71 79.00
CA ALA A 2 -35.66 0.86 77.82
C ALA A 2 -34.49 1.37 76.96
N SER A 3 -33.55 0.48 76.59
CA SER A 3 -32.47 0.80 75.68
C SER A 3 -32.86 0.41 74.26
N ILE A 4 -32.78 1.41 73.37
CA ILE A 4 -33.23 1.43 71.98
C ILE A 4 -32.28 0.57 71.13
N ALA A 5 -32.82 -0.45 70.45
CA ALA A 5 -32.10 -1.17 69.39
C ALA A 5 -32.28 -0.43 68.06
N ASN A 6 -31.15 0.00 67.49
CA ASN A 6 -31.04 0.83 66.29
C ASN A 6 -31.47 0.05 65.04
N VAL A 7 -32.47 0.57 64.33
CA VAL A 7 -33.01 0.01 63.07
C VAL A 7 -32.05 0.35 61.92
N PRO A 8 -31.65 -0.61 61.06
CA PRO A 8 -30.80 -0.31 59.92
C PRO A 8 -31.56 0.49 58.85
N HIS A 9 -30.98 1.63 58.46
CA HIS A 9 -31.49 2.55 57.43
C HIS A 9 -31.80 1.84 56.08
N PRO A 10 -32.91 2.19 55.39
CA PRO A 10 -33.39 1.54 54.16
C PRO A 10 -32.53 1.80 52.90
N GLY A 11 -31.37 2.44 53.01
CA GLY A 11 -30.50 2.78 51.88
C GLY A 11 -29.57 1.66 51.39
N ALA A 12 -29.27 0.66 52.22
CA ALA A 12 -28.25 -0.34 51.91
C ALA A 12 -28.72 -1.45 50.94
N LEU A 13 -30.01 -1.76 50.90
CA LEU A 13 -30.58 -2.82 50.05
C LEU A 13 -30.81 -2.37 48.60
N VAL A 14 -31.05 -1.07 48.37
CA VAL A 14 -31.29 -0.52 47.03
C VAL A 14 -30.00 -0.45 46.21
N SER A 15 -28.86 -0.15 46.85
CA SER A 15 -27.55 -0.03 46.18
C SER A 15 -27.01 -1.38 45.69
N LYS A 16 -27.14 -2.45 46.50
CA LYS A 16 -26.70 -3.80 46.11
C LYS A 16 -27.51 -4.37 44.95
N LYS A 17 -28.84 -4.18 44.94
CA LYS A 17 -29.70 -4.60 43.84
C LYS A 17 -29.42 -3.83 42.55
N LYS A 18 -29.19 -2.52 42.61
CA LYS A 18 -28.81 -1.72 41.43
C LYS A 18 -27.46 -2.15 40.84
N LYS A 19 -26.43 -2.40 41.65
CA LYS A 19 -25.13 -2.90 41.16
C LYS A 19 -25.23 -4.28 40.51
N ALA A 20 -26.02 -5.20 41.09
CA ALA A 20 -26.27 -6.51 40.49
C ALA A 20 -27.01 -6.40 39.15
N PHE A 21 -28.00 -5.52 39.04
CA PHE A 21 -28.74 -5.31 37.80
C PHE A 21 -27.85 -4.71 36.70
N ILE A 22 -27.05 -3.69 37.02
CA ILE A 22 -26.12 -3.08 36.06
C ILE A 22 -25.07 -4.09 35.58
N GLY A 23 -24.54 -4.94 36.49
CA GLY A 23 -23.61 -6.01 36.12
C GLY A 23 -24.23 -7.05 35.19
N LEU A 24 -25.49 -7.44 35.43
CA LEU A 24 -26.22 -8.37 34.57
C LEU A 24 -26.49 -7.78 33.18
N TYR A 25 -26.81 -6.48 33.10
CA TYR A 25 -26.98 -5.78 31.83
C TYR A 25 -25.67 -5.66 31.05
N HIS A 26 -24.54 -5.44 31.74
CA HIS A 26 -23.25 -5.36 31.06
C HIS A 26 -22.79 -6.72 30.55
N LEU A 27 -23.01 -7.80 31.31
CA LEU A 27 -22.75 -9.18 30.89
C LEU A 27 -23.67 -9.59 29.72
N CYS A 28 -24.96 -9.24 29.79
CA CYS A 28 -25.91 -9.49 28.71
C CYS A 28 -25.53 -8.73 27.43
N SER A 29 -25.13 -7.46 27.55
CA SER A 29 -24.67 -6.64 26.43
C SER A 29 -23.36 -7.15 25.82
N GLN A 30 -22.40 -7.59 26.63
CA GLN A 30 -21.19 -8.23 26.13
C GLN A 30 -21.48 -9.56 25.43
N LEU A 31 -22.36 -10.40 25.98
CA LEU A 31 -22.78 -11.64 25.33
C LEU A 31 -23.51 -11.38 24.01
N GLN A 32 -24.39 -10.36 23.96
CA GLN A 32 -25.06 -9.95 22.73
C GLN A 32 -24.06 -9.46 21.67
N SER A 33 -23.05 -8.69 22.07
CA SER A 33 -21.98 -8.17 21.20
C SER A 33 -21.04 -9.26 20.68
N ILE A 34 -20.77 -10.28 21.49
CA ILE A 34 -20.01 -11.47 21.10
C ILE A 34 -20.83 -12.27 20.07
N VAL A 35 -22.09 -12.60 20.37
CA VAL A 35 -22.95 -13.36 19.43
C VAL A 35 -23.13 -12.64 18.09
N THR A 36 -23.26 -11.30 18.09
CA THR A 36 -23.37 -10.53 16.84
C THR A 36 -22.07 -10.50 16.03
N ASN A 37 -20.91 -10.36 16.67
CA ASN A 37 -19.63 -10.40 15.97
C ASN A 37 -19.30 -11.79 15.42
N TYR A 38 -19.56 -12.86 16.18
CA TYR A 38 -19.38 -14.23 15.68
C TYR A 38 -20.36 -14.58 14.55
N CYS A 39 -21.60 -14.08 14.59
CA CYS A 39 -22.58 -14.27 13.52
C CYS A 39 -22.17 -13.56 12.21
N LEU A 40 -21.56 -12.36 12.28
CA LEU A 40 -21.09 -11.63 11.10
C LEU A 40 -19.86 -12.28 10.46
N VAL A 41 -18.92 -12.81 11.24
CA VAL A 41 -17.74 -13.50 10.72
C VAL A 41 -18.10 -14.85 10.09
N PHE A 42 -19.07 -15.57 10.65
CA PHE A 42 -19.51 -16.87 10.10
C PHE A 42 -20.24 -16.74 8.76
N LYS A 43 -20.96 -15.62 8.53
CA LYS A 43 -21.81 -15.44 7.34
C LYS A 43 -21.05 -15.18 6.04
N LEU A 44 -19.84 -14.62 6.12
CA LEU A 44 -19.06 -14.26 4.93
C LEU A 44 -18.32 -15.47 4.33
N VAL A 45 -17.83 -16.38 5.17
CA VAL A 45 -17.06 -17.57 4.75
C VAL A 45 -17.95 -18.62 4.09
N SER A 46 -19.24 -18.68 4.45
CA SER A 46 -20.19 -19.68 3.97
C SER A 46 -20.60 -19.56 2.49
N ILE A 47 -20.31 -18.45 1.80
CA ILE A 47 -20.78 -18.21 0.42
C ILE A 47 -19.74 -18.62 -0.64
N LEU A 48 -18.44 -18.53 -0.32
CA LEU A 48 -17.35 -18.72 -1.30
C LEU A 48 -17.10 -20.17 -1.74
N GLY A 49 -17.81 -21.14 -1.17
CA GLY A 49 -17.70 -22.57 -1.50
C GLY A 49 -19.00 -23.24 -1.93
N LEU A 50 -20.10 -22.49 -2.00
CA LEU A 50 -21.38 -23.01 -2.48
C LEU A 50 -21.53 -22.73 -3.97
N PRO A 51 -21.94 -23.71 -4.80
CA PRO A 51 -22.29 -23.43 -6.19
C PRO A 51 -23.46 -22.44 -6.24
N ALA A 52 -23.50 -21.62 -7.29
CA ALA A 52 -24.57 -20.64 -7.47
C ALA A 52 -25.95 -21.35 -7.42
N PRO A 53 -26.92 -20.82 -6.66
CA PRO A 53 -28.23 -21.44 -6.56
C PRO A 53 -28.96 -21.40 -7.91
N LEU A 54 -29.67 -22.48 -8.24
CA LEU A 54 -30.45 -22.62 -9.46
C LEU A 54 -31.44 -21.45 -9.62
N GLY A 55 -31.36 -20.72 -10.74
CA GLY A 55 -32.19 -19.55 -11.03
C GLY A 55 -31.65 -18.21 -10.49
N TYR A 56 -30.44 -18.17 -9.92
CA TYR A 56 -29.79 -16.92 -9.57
C TYR A 56 -29.43 -16.11 -10.81
N VAL A 57 -30.06 -14.95 -10.96
CA VAL A 57 -29.67 -13.93 -11.94
C VAL A 57 -28.73 -12.95 -11.23
N ALA A 58 -27.48 -12.88 -11.70
CA ALA A 58 -26.48 -11.97 -11.17
C ALA A 58 -26.97 -10.52 -11.26
N GLY A 59 -26.78 -9.73 -10.20
CA GLY A 59 -27.25 -8.34 -10.13
C GLY A 59 -28.73 -8.19 -9.72
N ALA A 60 -29.63 -8.99 -10.28
CA ALA A 60 -31.07 -8.92 -9.97
C ALA A 60 -31.38 -9.27 -8.50
N GLY A 61 -30.78 -10.34 -7.96
CA GLY A 61 -30.96 -10.72 -6.55
C GLY A 61 -30.38 -9.72 -5.53
N ARG A 62 -29.50 -8.81 -5.98
CA ARG A 62 -28.96 -7.68 -5.20
C ARG A 62 -29.82 -6.42 -5.34
N GLY A 63 -30.82 -6.41 -6.24
CA GLY A 63 -31.54 -5.20 -6.63
C GLY A 63 -30.68 -4.22 -7.42
N ALA A 64 -29.61 -4.71 -8.08
CA ALA A 64 -28.80 -3.88 -8.97
C ALA A 64 -29.51 -3.76 -10.32
N THR A 65 -30.09 -2.59 -10.58
CA THR A 65 -30.59 -2.20 -11.90
C THR A 65 -29.56 -1.27 -12.54
N GLY A 66 -29.25 -1.46 -13.83
CA GLY A 66 -28.41 -0.52 -14.58
C GLY A 66 -28.98 0.90 -14.50
N PHE A 67 -28.12 1.92 -14.48
CA PHE A 67 -28.58 3.30 -14.51
C PHE A 67 -29.29 3.56 -15.85
N THR A 68 -30.62 3.70 -15.81
CA THR A 68 -31.39 4.07 -17.01
C THR A 68 -30.99 5.47 -17.45
N THR A 69 -30.33 5.56 -18.59
CA THR A 69 -30.05 6.83 -19.25
C THR A 69 -31.25 7.22 -20.11
N ARG A 70 -31.31 8.47 -20.57
CA ARG A 70 -32.39 8.97 -21.44
C ARG A 70 -32.54 8.15 -22.75
N SER A 71 -31.52 7.38 -23.12
CA SER A 71 -31.50 6.49 -24.28
C SER A 71 -32.19 5.14 -24.03
N ASP A 72 -32.33 4.71 -22.77
CA ASP A 72 -32.87 3.38 -22.38
C ASP A 72 -34.39 3.34 -22.23
N ILE A 73 -35.08 4.46 -22.49
CA ILE A 73 -36.55 4.55 -22.46
C ILE A 73 -37.18 3.92 -23.73
N GLY A 74 -36.35 3.37 -24.64
CA GLY A 74 -36.76 2.57 -25.78
C GLY A 74 -36.90 1.06 -25.48
N PRO A 75 -37.18 0.22 -26.49
CA PRO A 75 -37.40 -1.23 -26.34
C PRO A 75 -36.21 -2.05 -25.78
N ALA A 76 -35.14 -1.39 -25.34
CA ALA A 76 -33.89 -1.97 -24.86
C ALA A 76 -33.90 -2.25 -23.34
N ARG A 77 -35.08 -2.37 -22.71
CA ARG A 77 -35.15 -2.97 -21.37
C ARG A 77 -34.91 -4.46 -21.51
N ASP A 78 -33.89 -4.95 -20.82
CA ASP A 78 -33.58 -6.37 -20.70
C ASP A 78 -34.84 -7.13 -20.21
N ALA A 79 -35.14 -8.26 -20.84
CA ALA A 79 -36.28 -9.11 -20.51
C ALA A 79 -36.18 -9.76 -19.12
N SER A 80 -35.02 -9.63 -18.46
CA SER A 80 -34.75 -10.07 -17.09
C SER A 80 -35.23 -9.07 -16.01
N ASP A 81 -35.63 -7.85 -16.40
CA ASP A 81 -36.02 -6.78 -15.47
C ASP A 81 -37.46 -6.98 -14.95
N VAL A 82 -37.70 -6.65 -13.67
CA VAL A 82 -38.99 -6.90 -13.01
C VAL A 82 -40.09 -6.11 -13.75
N PRO A 83 -41.15 -6.75 -14.27
CA PRO A 83 -42.19 -6.04 -15.00
C PRO A 83 -42.90 -5.05 -14.07
N ASP A 84 -42.82 -3.76 -14.38
CA ASP A 84 -43.66 -2.74 -13.77
C ASP A 84 -45.07 -2.84 -14.37
N ASP A 85 -46.02 -3.33 -13.57
CA ASP A 85 -47.43 -3.61 -13.88
C ASP A 85 -48.25 -2.37 -14.37
N ARG A 86 -47.58 -1.24 -14.60
CA ARG A 86 -48.16 0.03 -15.06
C ARG A 86 -48.04 0.26 -16.57
N HIS A 87 -47.39 -0.64 -17.31
CA HIS A 87 -47.26 -0.53 -18.76
C HIS A 87 -47.80 -1.79 -19.46
N ALA A 88 -48.62 -1.58 -20.50
CA ALA A 88 -49.23 -2.64 -21.28
C ALA A 88 -48.15 -3.59 -21.86
N PRO A 89 -48.39 -4.91 -21.86
CA PRO A 89 -47.40 -5.88 -22.33
C PRO A 89 -47.04 -5.62 -23.80
N PRO A 90 -45.75 -5.66 -24.17
CA PRO A 90 -45.34 -5.56 -25.57
C PRO A 90 -45.90 -6.73 -26.37
N LYS A 91 -46.32 -6.43 -27.60
CA LYS A 91 -46.91 -7.36 -28.57
C LYS A 91 -45.88 -8.45 -28.92
N PRO A 92 -46.24 -9.74 -28.98
CA PRO A 92 -45.28 -10.79 -29.26
C PRO A 92 -44.71 -10.64 -30.68
N LYS A 93 -43.37 -10.59 -30.79
CA LYS A 93 -42.65 -10.72 -32.06
C LYS A 93 -42.93 -12.12 -32.63
N ILE A 94 -43.33 -12.18 -33.90
CA ILE A 94 -43.50 -13.43 -34.65
C ILE A 94 -42.11 -14.06 -34.83
N VAL A 95 -41.89 -15.19 -34.16
CA VAL A 95 -40.71 -16.05 -34.31
C VAL A 95 -40.77 -16.74 -35.67
N ARG A 96 -39.83 -16.43 -36.56
CA ARG A 96 -39.53 -17.30 -37.71
C ARG A 96 -38.71 -18.48 -37.19
N LYS A 97 -39.27 -19.68 -37.36
CA LYS A 97 -38.72 -20.95 -36.90
C LYS A 97 -37.93 -21.60 -38.03
N THR A 98 -36.61 -21.52 -37.93
CA THR A 98 -35.62 -22.44 -38.53
C THR A 98 -34.44 -22.35 -37.54
N GLY A 99 -33.92 -23.35 -36.86
CA GLY A 99 -34.02 -24.78 -37.02
C GLY A 99 -32.65 -25.37 -36.76
N ASP A 100 -32.07 -25.21 -35.56
CA ASP A 100 -31.12 -26.19 -34.99
C ASP A 100 -30.93 -25.97 -33.48
N LYS A 101 -30.64 -27.04 -32.74
CA LYS A 101 -30.46 -27.05 -31.29
C LYS A 101 -29.02 -27.41 -30.94
N ASN A 102 -28.21 -26.41 -30.63
CA ASN A 102 -27.17 -26.37 -29.60
C ASN A 102 -26.15 -25.30 -29.96
N GLY A 103 -26.24 -24.19 -29.25
CA GLY A 103 -25.38 -23.03 -29.37
C GLY A 103 -26.05 -21.97 -28.53
N GLU A 104 -25.67 -21.90 -27.26
CA GLU A 104 -25.86 -20.68 -26.50
C GLU A 104 -25.06 -19.63 -27.28
N GLU A 105 -25.74 -18.89 -28.16
CA GLU A 105 -25.25 -17.61 -28.64
C GLU A 105 -25.24 -16.71 -27.41
N GLU A 106 -24.19 -16.84 -26.61
CA GLU A 106 -23.68 -15.73 -25.84
C GLU A 106 -23.56 -14.61 -26.87
N GLU A 107 -24.49 -13.65 -26.83
CA GLU A 107 -24.24 -12.33 -27.37
C GLU A 107 -22.95 -11.90 -26.69
N GLU A 108 -21.79 -12.15 -27.33
CA GLU A 108 -20.49 -11.67 -26.86
C GLU A 108 -20.67 -10.18 -26.69
N GLU A 109 -20.90 -9.75 -25.44
CA GLU A 109 -20.96 -8.36 -25.05
C GLU A 109 -19.70 -7.74 -25.63
N GLU A 110 -19.88 -6.88 -26.63
CA GLU A 110 -18.78 -6.20 -27.29
C GLU A 110 -17.93 -5.58 -26.18
N ASP A 111 -16.66 -5.99 -26.08
CA ASP A 111 -15.75 -5.50 -25.04
C ASP A 111 -15.37 -4.05 -25.36
N LEU A 112 -16.30 -3.14 -25.05
CA LEU A 112 -16.21 -1.70 -25.26
C LEU A 112 -15.35 -1.02 -24.17
N ASN A 113 -14.46 -1.78 -23.52
CA ASN A 113 -13.52 -1.25 -22.56
C ASN A 113 -12.42 -0.45 -23.26
N ASP A 114 -11.99 0.66 -22.66
CA ASP A 114 -10.88 1.49 -23.14
C ASP A 114 -9.57 0.68 -23.33
N SER A 115 -9.41 -0.45 -22.65
CA SER A 115 -8.25 -1.34 -22.84
C SER A 115 -8.26 -2.08 -24.18
N ASN A 116 -9.44 -2.27 -24.75
CA ASN A 116 -9.64 -2.89 -26.07
C ASN A 116 -9.70 -1.83 -27.19
N TYR A 117 -9.85 -0.55 -26.86
CA TYR A 117 -9.88 0.55 -27.83
C TYR A 117 -8.46 1.05 -28.16
N ASP A 118 -8.13 1.14 -29.45
CA ASP A 118 -6.94 1.79 -30.01
C ASP A 118 -7.36 3.00 -30.86
N GLU A 119 -6.67 4.14 -30.75
CA GLU A 119 -7.06 5.35 -31.50
C GLU A 119 -6.92 5.19 -33.01
N PHE A 120 -6.03 4.29 -33.47
CA PHE A 120 -5.82 4.06 -34.91
C PHE A 120 -6.76 2.98 -35.47
N ASN A 121 -6.85 1.82 -34.81
CA ASN A 121 -7.63 0.69 -35.29
C ASN A 121 -9.06 0.59 -34.73
N GLY A 122 -9.43 1.43 -33.75
CA GLY A 122 -10.72 1.37 -33.06
C GLY A 122 -10.76 0.25 -32.02
N TYR A 123 -11.94 -0.33 -31.79
CA TYR A 123 -12.08 -1.47 -30.87
C TYR A 123 -11.45 -2.73 -31.45
N GLY A 124 -10.66 -3.42 -30.62
CA GLY A 124 -10.10 -4.72 -30.94
C GLY A 124 -11.19 -5.78 -31.06
N GLY A 125 -11.08 -6.62 -32.08
CA GLY A 125 -12.05 -7.67 -32.37
C GLY A 125 -12.41 -7.70 -33.85
N SER A 126 -12.66 -8.89 -34.39
CA SER A 126 -13.17 -9.03 -35.76
C SER A 126 -14.69 -9.03 -35.73
N LEU A 127 -15.32 -8.09 -36.44
CA LEU A 127 -16.78 -7.99 -36.51
C LEU A 127 -17.41 -9.09 -37.40
N PHE A 128 -16.64 -9.68 -38.31
CA PHE A 128 -17.13 -10.58 -39.35
C PHE A 128 -17.00 -12.07 -39.00
N SER A 129 -16.54 -12.40 -37.79
CA SER A 129 -16.38 -13.81 -37.38
C SER A 129 -17.68 -14.52 -37.02
N LYS A 130 -18.81 -13.80 -36.96
CA LYS A 130 -20.13 -14.33 -36.55
C LYS A 130 -21.00 -14.78 -37.74
N ASP A 131 -20.65 -14.36 -38.95
CA ASP A 131 -21.41 -14.73 -40.14
C ASP A 131 -21.11 -16.18 -40.54
N PRO A 132 -22.09 -16.93 -41.09
CA PRO A 132 -21.86 -18.28 -41.61
C PRO A 132 -20.73 -18.27 -42.63
N TYR A 133 -19.68 -19.04 -42.35
CA TYR A 133 -18.48 -19.10 -43.17
C TYR A 133 -18.53 -20.32 -44.08
N ASP A 134 -18.75 -20.08 -45.37
CA ASP A 134 -18.87 -21.12 -46.37
C ASP A 134 -17.49 -21.51 -46.93
N LYS A 135 -17.46 -22.63 -47.64
CA LYS A 135 -16.22 -23.12 -48.28
C LYS A 135 -15.66 -22.14 -49.31
N ASP A 136 -16.53 -21.38 -49.97
CA ASP A 136 -16.15 -20.35 -50.93
C ASP A 136 -15.46 -19.16 -50.23
N ASP A 137 -15.85 -18.85 -48.98
CA ASP A 137 -15.20 -17.82 -48.16
C ASP A 137 -13.80 -18.27 -47.73
N GLU A 138 -13.63 -19.55 -47.36
CA GLU A 138 -12.32 -20.14 -47.05
C GLU A 138 -11.36 -20.09 -48.26
N GLU A 139 -11.86 -20.45 -49.44
CA GLU A 139 -11.09 -20.38 -50.67
C GLU A 139 -10.74 -18.92 -51.02
N ALA A 140 -11.65 -17.98 -50.79
CA ALA A 140 -11.39 -16.55 -50.97
C ALA A 140 -10.30 -16.06 -50.01
N ASP A 141 -10.38 -16.37 -48.72
CA ASP A 141 -9.39 -15.95 -47.72
C ASP A 141 -8.02 -16.56 -47.99
N GLN A 142 -7.95 -17.81 -48.44
CA GLN A 142 -6.69 -18.42 -48.87
C GLN A 142 -6.07 -17.67 -50.07
N ILE A 143 -6.88 -17.26 -51.05
CA ILE A 143 -6.42 -16.47 -52.19
C ILE A 143 -5.93 -15.10 -51.72
N TYR A 144 -6.70 -14.38 -50.91
CA TYR A 144 -6.31 -13.06 -50.40
C TYR A 144 -5.07 -13.11 -49.51
N GLU A 145 -4.98 -14.10 -48.60
CA GLU A 145 -3.80 -14.31 -47.76
C GLU A 145 -2.56 -14.64 -48.60
N SER A 146 -2.72 -15.42 -49.68
CA SER A 146 -1.62 -15.71 -50.61
C SER A 146 -1.13 -14.45 -51.34
N ILE A 147 -2.05 -13.54 -51.70
CA ILE A 147 -1.72 -12.25 -52.30
C ILE A 147 -0.94 -11.41 -51.30
N ASP A 148 -1.41 -11.28 -50.06
CA ASP A 148 -0.74 -10.49 -49.02
C ASP A 148 0.64 -11.06 -48.68
N LYS A 149 0.77 -12.38 -48.55
CA LYS A 149 2.06 -13.07 -48.39
C LYS A 149 3.02 -12.73 -49.53
N ARG A 150 2.56 -12.81 -50.78
CA ARG A 150 3.35 -12.46 -51.97
C ARG A 150 3.73 -10.98 -52.00
N MET A 151 2.86 -10.10 -51.55
CA MET A 151 3.15 -8.67 -51.45
C MET A 151 4.25 -8.40 -50.42
N ASP A 152 4.27 -9.15 -49.32
CA ASP A 152 5.26 -9.03 -48.26
C ASP A 152 6.60 -9.69 -48.56
N GLU A 153 6.65 -10.72 -49.42
CA GLU A 153 7.84 -11.49 -49.78
C GLU A 153 9.07 -10.64 -50.12
N LYS A 154 8.91 -9.52 -50.82
CA LYS A 154 10.01 -8.67 -51.30
C LYS A 154 10.94 -8.16 -50.20
N ARG A 155 10.44 -8.00 -48.96
CA ARG A 155 11.22 -7.55 -47.80
C ARG A 155 10.98 -8.39 -46.55
N LYS A 156 10.27 -9.51 -46.70
CA LYS A 156 9.88 -10.37 -45.58
C LYS A 156 11.08 -10.79 -44.74
N GLU A 157 12.11 -11.36 -45.36
CA GLU A 157 13.31 -11.82 -44.66
C GLU A 157 14.03 -10.69 -43.92
N TYR A 158 14.19 -9.51 -44.54
CA TYR A 158 14.82 -8.38 -43.89
C TYR A 158 13.98 -7.83 -42.73
N ARG A 159 12.66 -7.71 -42.92
CA ARG A 159 11.71 -7.22 -41.90
C ARG A 159 11.65 -8.18 -40.71
N GLU A 160 11.50 -9.46 -40.96
CA GLU A 160 11.47 -10.51 -39.94
C GLU A 160 12.81 -10.64 -39.22
N ASN A 161 13.94 -10.60 -39.93
CA ASN A 161 15.25 -10.68 -39.29
C ASN A 161 15.55 -9.42 -38.44
N LYS A 162 15.12 -8.24 -38.90
CA LYS A 162 15.20 -7.00 -38.10
C LYS A 162 14.29 -7.08 -36.88
N LEU A 163 13.04 -7.49 -37.05
CA LEU A 163 12.07 -7.64 -35.96
C LEU A 163 12.56 -8.67 -34.95
N ARG A 164 13.07 -9.81 -35.40
CA ARG A 164 13.67 -10.85 -34.55
C ARG A 164 14.85 -10.32 -33.75
N ARG A 165 15.81 -9.66 -34.40
CA ARG A 165 16.98 -9.08 -33.72
C ARG A 165 16.58 -8.00 -32.71
N GLU A 166 15.60 -7.16 -33.06
CA GLU A 166 15.09 -6.13 -32.17
C GLU A 166 14.33 -6.74 -30.98
N LEU A 167 13.54 -7.78 -31.20
CA LEU A 167 12.83 -8.51 -30.16
C LEU A 167 13.81 -9.23 -29.22
N GLU A 168 14.89 -9.82 -29.76
CA GLU A 168 15.98 -10.42 -28.98
C GLU A 168 16.73 -9.36 -28.17
N ARG A 169 17.09 -8.24 -28.78
CA ARG A 169 17.72 -7.10 -28.08
C ARG A 169 16.81 -6.57 -26.98
N TYR A 170 15.53 -6.38 -27.27
CA TYR A 170 14.54 -5.92 -26.30
C TYR A 170 14.37 -6.91 -25.14
N ARG A 171 14.34 -8.21 -25.42
CA ARG A 171 14.32 -9.25 -24.38
C ARG A 171 15.59 -9.26 -23.54
N GLN A 172 16.74 -8.92 -24.12
CA GLN A 172 18.00 -8.81 -23.39
C GLN A 172 18.08 -7.52 -22.55
N GLU A 173 17.61 -6.40 -23.08
CA GLU A 173 17.60 -5.09 -22.41
C GLU A 173 16.52 -5.01 -21.32
N ARG A 174 15.36 -5.59 -21.58
CA ARG A 174 14.16 -5.60 -20.72
C ARG A 174 13.56 -7.01 -20.67
N PRO A 175 14.24 -7.97 -20.00
CA PRO A 175 13.67 -9.28 -19.80
C PRO A 175 12.35 -9.17 -19.02
N LYS A 176 11.35 -9.98 -19.37
CA LYS A 176 10.08 -10.00 -18.64
C LYS A 176 10.33 -10.39 -17.18
N ILE A 177 9.55 -9.85 -16.25
CA ILE A 177 9.72 -10.11 -14.81
C ILE A 177 9.74 -11.61 -14.52
N GLN A 178 8.82 -12.38 -15.12
CA GLN A 178 8.77 -13.83 -14.99
C GLN A 178 10.03 -14.54 -15.55
N GLN A 179 10.69 -13.98 -16.57
CA GLN A 179 11.92 -14.53 -17.14
C GLN A 179 13.12 -14.25 -16.23
N GLN A 180 13.19 -13.07 -15.60
CA GLN A 180 14.22 -12.74 -14.60
C GLN A 180 14.20 -13.71 -13.41
N PHE A 181 13.01 -14.17 -13.03
CA PHE A 181 12.81 -15.11 -11.92
C PHE A 181 12.66 -16.56 -12.37
N SER A 182 12.88 -16.88 -13.64
CA SER A 182 12.72 -18.26 -14.13
C SER A 182 13.72 -19.22 -13.51
N ASP A 183 14.95 -18.76 -13.26
CA ASP A 183 15.99 -19.53 -12.58
C ASP A 183 15.66 -19.73 -11.10
N LEU A 184 15.27 -18.66 -10.38
CA LEU A 184 14.82 -18.79 -8.98
C LEU A 184 13.58 -19.69 -8.86
N LYS A 185 12.67 -19.65 -9.85
CA LYS A 185 11.50 -20.53 -9.88
C LYS A 185 11.89 -22.00 -10.10
N ARG A 186 12.98 -22.28 -10.84
CA ARG A 186 13.54 -23.63 -10.96
C ARG A 186 14.19 -24.07 -9.65
N ASP A 187 14.91 -23.18 -8.98
CA ASP A 187 15.52 -23.45 -7.68
C ASP A 187 14.47 -23.74 -6.59
N LEU A 188 13.30 -23.09 -6.67
CA LEU A 188 12.16 -23.39 -5.78
C LEU A 188 11.64 -24.84 -5.89
N ASN A 189 11.96 -25.58 -6.96
CA ASN A 189 11.63 -27.00 -7.07
C ASN A 189 12.45 -27.87 -6.09
N ALA A 190 13.61 -27.39 -5.61
CA ALA A 190 14.41 -28.11 -4.63
C ALA A 190 13.84 -28.05 -3.21
N VAL A 191 12.90 -27.13 -2.94
CA VAL A 191 12.26 -26.95 -1.63
C VAL A 191 11.21 -28.03 -1.43
N THR A 192 11.33 -28.79 -0.34
CA THR A 192 10.43 -29.90 -0.01
C THR A 192 9.09 -29.42 0.52
N GLU A 193 8.03 -30.23 0.41
CA GLU A 193 6.69 -29.87 0.91
C GLU A 193 6.69 -29.58 2.43
N ASP A 194 7.53 -30.28 3.19
CA ASP A 194 7.67 -30.03 4.64
C ASP A 194 8.28 -28.64 4.92
N GLU A 195 9.26 -28.21 4.12
CA GLU A 195 9.79 -26.85 4.18
C GLU A 195 8.74 -25.80 3.79
N TRP A 196 7.90 -26.08 2.79
CA TRP A 196 6.76 -25.24 2.43
C TRP A 196 5.76 -25.06 3.58
N ARG A 197 5.51 -26.12 4.37
CA ARG A 197 4.60 -26.07 5.53
C ARG A 197 5.18 -25.31 6.72
N THR A 198 6.51 -25.20 6.80
CA THR A 198 7.20 -24.53 7.92
C THR A 198 7.58 -23.08 7.64
N ILE A 199 7.17 -22.52 6.49
CA ILE A 199 7.38 -21.09 6.19
C ILE A 199 6.73 -20.26 7.30
N PRO A 200 7.49 -19.46 8.06
CA PRO A 200 6.93 -18.61 9.09
C PRO A 200 6.12 -17.48 8.44
N GLU A 201 4.98 -17.15 9.04
CA GLU A 201 4.22 -15.98 8.67
C GLU A 201 5.03 -14.71 8.94
N VAL A 202 4.80 -13.68 8.13
CA VAL A 202 5.39 -12.35 8.30
C VAL A 202 4.80 -11.73 9.56
N GLY A 203 5.30 -12.10 10.74
CA GLY A 203 4.80 -11.61 12.02
C GLY A 203 4.94 -10.09 12.17
N ASP A 204 5.12 -9.60 13.40
CA ASP A 204 5.20 -8.15 13.65
C ASP A 204 6.53 -7.48 13.24
N ALA A 205 7.00 -7.71 12.02
CA ALA A 205 8.13 -7.00 11.43
C ALA A 205 7.76 -5.56 10.98
N ARG A 206 6.46 -5.23 10.95
CA ARG A 206 5.94 -3.97 10.38
C ARG A 206 4.88 -3.24 11.22
N ASN A 207 4.69 -3.48 12.53
CA ASN A 207 3.88 -2.56 13.35
C ASN A 207 4.61 -1.22 13.58
N LYS A 208 4.79 -0.47 12.49
CA LYS A 208 5.07 0.97 12.51
C LYS A 208 4.00 1.71 13.31
N LYS A 209 2.76 1.20 13.32
CA LYS A 209 1.64 1.75 14.10
C LYS A 209 1.84 1.61 15.62
N MET A 210 2.43 0.51 16.10
CA MET A 210 2.77 0.34 17.52
C MET A 210 4.09 1.02 17.88
N ARG A 211 5.06 1.07 16.95
CA ARG A 211 6.40 1.62 17.19
C ARG A 211 6.48 3.15 17.08
N ASN A 212 5.53 3.78 16.39
CA ASN A 212 5.45 5.23 16.30
C ASN A 212 4.08 5.73 16.79
N PRO A 213 3.81 5.66 18.11
CA PRO A 213 2.67 6.32 18.73
C PRO A 213 2.97 7.82 18.85
N ARG A 214 3.38 8.47 17.75
CA ARG A 214 3.27 9.91 17.64
C ARG A 214 1.78 10.19 17.50
N ALA A 215 1.11 10.33 18.65
CA ALA A 215 -0.15 11.05 18.68
C ALA A 215 0.11 12.40 18.00
N GLU A 216 -0.68 12.76 17.00
CA GLU A 216 -0.61 14.09 16.40
C GLU A 216 -0.91 15.11 17.50
N LYS A 217 0.16 15.60 18.11
CA LYS A 217 0.10 16.53 19.22
C LYS A 217 -0.01 17.91 18.58
N PHE A 218 -1.25 18.30 18.29
CA PHE A 218 -1.55 19.64 17.83
C PHE A 218 -1.28 20.63 18.96
N THR A 219 -0.09 21.21 18.96
CA THR A 219 0.21 22.39 19.77
C THR A 219 -0.24 23.62 18.99
N PRO A 220 -0.88 24.62 19.63
CA PRO A 220 -1.15 25.89 18.96
C PRO A 220 0.15 26.46 18.39
N VAL A 221 0.07 26.97 17.16
CA VAL A 221 1.22 27.56 16.46
C VAL A 221 1.68 28.80 17.26
N PRO A 222 2.98 28.97 17.54
CA PRO A 222 3.47 30.17 18.21
C PRO A 222 3.28 31.40 17.31
N ASP A 223 2.87 32.52 17.91
CA ASP A 223 2.59 33.79 17.23
C ASP A 223 3.79 34.34 16.43
N SER A 224 5.01 33.85 16.69
CA SER A 224 6.22 34.16 15.93
C SER A 224 6.11 33.76 14.45
N ILE A 225 5.39 32.68 14.14
CA ILE A 225 5.15 32.23 12.75
C ILE A 225 4.13 33.12 12.06
N LEU A 226 3.11 33.59 12.79
CA LEU A 226 2.15 34.57 12.29
C LEU A 226 2.82 35.92 12.04
N ALA A 227 3.72 36.35 12.94
CA ALA A 227 4.54 37.55 12.76
C ALA A 227 5.45 37.43 11.53
N HIS A 228 6.12 36.29 11.35
CA HIS A 228 6.96 36.03 10.17
C HIS A 228 6.16 35.98 8.87
N ASN A 229 4.98 35.33 8.83
CA ASN A 229 4.12 35.34 7.66
C ASN A 229 3.51 36.72 7.38
N SER A 230 3.21 37.50 8.43
CA SER A 230 2.78 38.89 8.27
C SER A 230 3.88 39.78 7.71
N ALA A 231 5.16 39.51 8.05
CA ALA A 231 6.33 40.19 7.50
C ALA A 231 6.64 39.75 6.05
N ILE A 232 6.38 38.49 5.68
CA ILE A 232 6.47 38.01 4.29
C ILE A 232 5.37 38.66 3.42
N GLY A 233 4.15 38.80 3.95
CA GLY A 233 3.04 39.45 3.24
C GLY A 233 3.24 40.96 3.01
N SER A 234 4.08 41.61 3.82
CA SER A 234 4.43 43.03 3.69
C SER A 234 5.67 43.32 2.83
N GLY A 235 6.26 42.31 2.18
CA GLY A 235 7.28 42.51 1.14
C GLY A 235 8.67 42.94 1.61
N GLU A 236 8.99 42.85 2.91
CA GLU A 236 10.29 43.27 3.43
C GLU A 236 11.22 42.06 3.62
N THR A 237 11.86 41.63 2.52
CA THR A 237 12.88 40.58 2.54
C THR A 237 14.26 41.18 2.83
N VAL A 238 14.72 41.14 4.08
CA VAL A 238 16.16 41.24 4.40
C VAL A 238 16.58 40.00 5.16
N VAL A 239 16.97 38.97 4.39
CA VAL A 239 17.79 37.85 4.89
C VAL A 239 19.02 37.79 3.98
N SER A 240 20.02 38.63 4.27
CA SER A 240 21.36 38.48 3.68
C SER A 240 22.10 37.38 4.44
N ILE A 241 22.06 36.15 3.92
CA ILE A 241 23.00 35.09 4.30
C ILE A 241 24.29 35.31 3.50
N ASP A 242 25.37 35.63 4.21
CA ASP A 242 26.72 35.88 3.68
C ASP A 242 27.39 34.56 3.16
N PRO A 243 27.80 34.48 1.88
CA PRO A 243 28.38 33.28 1.28
C PRO A 243 29.88 33.04 1.58
N ARG A 244 30.48 33.76 2.54
CA ARG A 244 31.94 33.68 2.81
C ARG A 244 32.41 32.54 3.72
N THR A 245 31.53 31.64 4.15
CA THR A 245 31.91 30.46 4.98
C THR A 245 31.78 29.14 4.22
N GLY A 246 32.35 29.09 3.02
CA GLY A 246 32.54 27.85 2.26
C GLY A 246 33.64 26.97 2.86
N LEU A 247 33.27 25.96 3.65
CA LEU A 247 34.17 24.94 4.15
C LEU A 247 34.61 24.02 2.99
N LYS A 248 35.90 24.02 2.68
CA LYS A 248 36.55 23.22 1.64
C LYS A 248 36.44 21.72 1.95
N THR A 249 35.53 21.03 1.29
CA THR A 249 35.56 19.56 1.16
C THR A 249 36.66 19.20 0.16
N PRO A 250 37.72 18.42 0.48
CA PRO A 250 38.55 17.81 -0.52
C PRO A 250 37.81 16.57 -1.04
N MET A 251 36.82 16.79 -1.89
CA MET A 251 36.39 15.80 -2.86
C MET A 251 36.97 16.23 -4.19
N THR A 252 38.25 15.92 -4.40
CA THR A 252 38.82 15.90 -5.74
C THR A 252 38.40 14.58 -6.39
N ALA A 253 37.74 14.77 -7.53
CA ALA A 253 37.04 13.81 -8.35
C ALA A 253 37.86 12.61 -8.82
N GLY A 254 37.11 11.58 -9.19
CA GLY A 254 37.57 10.26 -9.58
C GLY A 254 38.66 10.19 -10.63
N THR A 255 39.46 9.15 -10.53
CA THR A 255 39.93 8.39 -11.69
C THR A 255 40.11 6.95 -11.25
N SER A 256 39.53 6.06 -12.04
CA SER A 256 39.82 4.64 -12.10
C SER A 256 41.33 4.35 -12.08
N THR A 257 41.86 3.77 -11.00
CA THR A 257 43.01 2.85 -11.07
C THR A 257 43.19 2.19 -9.72
N GLY A 258 43.10 0.87 -9.70
CA GLY A 258 43.72 0.09 -8.65
C GLY A 258 45.24 0.25 -8.69
N LEU A 259 45.85 -0.13 -7.57
CA LEU A 259 47.28 -0.36 -7.37
C LEU A 259 48.15 0.86 -7.04
N LEU A 260 48.93 0.67 -5.96
CA LEU A 260 50.20 1.34 -5.60
C LEU A 260 50.14 2.53 -4.62
N THR A 261 49.73 2.26 -3.39
CA THR A 261 50.39 2.88 -2.22
C THR A 261 51.51 1.92 -1.74
N PRO A 262 52.78 2.34 -1.65
CA PRO A 262 53.88 1.50 -1.15
C PRO A 262 53.75 1.35 0.37
N GLY A 263 53.07 0.31 0.80
CA GLY A 263 52.81 0.04 2.21
C GLY A 263 51.61 -0.87 2.35
N GLY A 264 51.83 -2.16 2.07
CA GLY A 264 50.81 -3.19 2.10
C GLY A 264 50.10 -3.27 3.44
N PHE A 265 48.94 -2.61 3.54
CA PHE A 265 47.90 -3.00 4.48
C PHE A 265 46.92 -3.86 3.67
N VAL A 266 47.07 -5.18 3.82
CA VAL A 266 46.06 -6.14 3.41
C VAL A 266 44.75 -5.69 4.06
N THR A 267 43.76 -5.31 3.27
CA THR A 267 42.41 -5.06 3.78
C THR A 267 41.84 -6.38 4.29
N PRO A 268 41.65 -6.61 5.60
CA PRO A 268 40.82 -7.71 6.04
C PRO A 268 39.39 -7.43 5.55
N GLY A 269 38.68 -8.44 5.06
CA GLY A 269 37.33 -8.34 4.46
C GLY A 269 36.20 -7.84 5.38
N ASN A 270 36.53 -7.20 6.50
CA ASN A 270 35.60 -6.50 7.37
C ASN A 270 36.26 -5.22 7.87
N LEU A 271 36.27 -4.20 7.01
CA LEU A 271 36.75 -2.88 7.37
C LEU A 271 35.65 -2.16 8.16
N ASP A 272 35.75 -2.20 9.48
CA ASP A 272 34.79 -1.55 10.37
C ASP A 272 34.93 -0.02 10.28
N LEU A 273 34.08 0.59 9.45
CA LEU A 273 34.03 2.03 9.22
C LEU A 273 33.74 2.82 10.51
N ARG A 274 33.13 2.19 11.52
CA ARG A 274 32.88 2.84 12.82
C ARG A 274 34.18 3.00 13.60
N LYS A 275 35.07 2.01 13.57
CA LYS A 275 36.39 2.10 14.22
C LYS A 275 37.28 3.13 13.55
N ILE A 276 37.21 3.26 12.23
CA ILE A 276 37.91 4.32 11.49
C ILE A 276 37.36 5.70 11.87
N GLY A 277 36.03 5.84 11.96
CA GLY A 277 35.38 7.08 12.41
C GLY A 277 35.73 7.44 13.85
N GLN A 278 35.75 6.46 14.75
CA GLN A 278 36.15 6.64 16.15
C GLN A 278 37.62 7.04 16.26
N ALA A 279 38.53 6.36 15.56
CA ALA A 279 39.95 6.71 15.55
C ALA A 279 40.20 8.13 15.03
N ARG A 280 39.44 8.57 14.02
CA ARG A 280 39.51 9.94 13.51
C ARG A 280 38.97 10.95 14.52
N ASN A 281 37.85 10.66 15.19
CA ASN A 281 37.32 11.51 16.25
C ASN A 281 38.29 11.64 17.41
N THR A 282 38.91 10.54 17.87
CA THR A 282 39.92 10.61 18.93
C THR A 282 41.15 11.42 18.51
N LEU A 283 41.57 11.34 17.24
CA LEU A 283 42.67 12.15 16.73
C LEU A 283 42.30 13.64 16.65
N MET A 284 41.05 13.94 16.29
CA MET A 284 40.52 15.30 16.31
C MET A 284 40.46 15.83 17.74
N ASP A 285 39.95 15.05 18.68
CA ASP A 285 39.90 15.40 20.10
C ASP A 285 41.30 15.66 20.67
N LEU A 286 42.30 14.85 20.30
CA LEU A 286 43.70 15.10 20.68
C LEU A 286 44.24 16.43 20.12
N LYS A 287 43.94 16.75 18.86
CA LYS A 287 44.35 18.03 18.26
C LYS A 287 43.61 19.21 18.87
N LEU A 288 42.32 19.05 19.21
CA LEU A 288 41.53 20.07 19.87
C LEU A 288 42.01 20.29 21.30
N ASN A 289 42.35 19.24 22.05
CA ASN A 289 42.94 19.36 23.38
C ASN A 289 44.30 20.07 23.33
N GLN A 290 45.16 19.75 22.36
CA GLN A 290 46.43 20.46 22.18
C GLN A 290 46.23 21.96 21.87
N ALA A 291 45.22 22.31 21.09
CA ALA A 291 44.85 23.70 20.85
C ALA A 291 44.23 24.35 22.10
N SER A 292 43.41 23.61 22.86
CA SER A 292 42.77 24.04 24.10
C SER A 292 43.79 24.30 25.21
N ASP A 293 44.86 23.52 25.29
CA ASP A 293 45.96 23.73 26.25
C ASP A 293 46.70 25.06 26.02
N SER A 294 46.64 25.59 24.80
CA SER A 294 47.20 26.91 24.46
C SER A 294 46.22 28.06 24.76
N VAL A 295 44.96 27.76 25.08
CA VAL A 295 43.92 28.74 25.43
C VAL A 295 43.85 28.87 26.94
N SER A 296 44.44 29.94 27.48
CA SER A 296 44.35 30.25 28.90
C SER A 296 43.02 30.93 29.23
N GLY A 297 42.50 30.71 30.46
CA GLY A 297 41.26 31.33 30.95
C GLY A 297 40.00 30.46 30.82
N GLN A 298 40.12 29.18 30.44
CA GLN A 298 39.00 28.25 30.48
C GLN A 298 38.73 27.80 31.92
N THR A 299 37.50 27.99 32.40
CA THR A 299 37.10 27.60 33.75
C THR A 299 36.45 26.20 33.72
N VAL A 300 37.04 25.25 34.44
CA VAL A 300 36.45 23.94 34.68
C VAL A 300 36.26 23.78 36.19
N VAL A 301 35.03 23.55 36.62
CA VAL A 301 34.72 23.29 38.02
C VAL A 301 34.94 21.81 38.30
N ASP A 302 35.60 21.46 39.41
CA ASP A 302 35.71 20.08 39.84
C ASP A 302 34.31 19.53 40.19
N PRO A 303 33.77 18.56 39.43
CA PRO A 303 32.42 18.07 39.67
C PRO A 303 32.27 17.43 41.06
N LYS A 304 33.34 16.85 41.62
CA LYS A 304 33.28 16.26 42.97
C LYS A 304 33.29 17.33 44.05
N GLY A 305 34.16 18.32 43.93
CA GLY A 305 34.16 19.49 44.80
C GLY A 305 32.83 20.25 44.76
N TYR A 306 32.27 20.47 43.57
CA TYR A 306 30.98 21.15 43.41
C TYR A 306 29.82 20.40 44.07
N LEU A 307 29.75 19.07 43.91
CA LEU A 307 28.74 18.25 44.59
C LEU A 307 28.93 18.22 46.11
N THR A 308 30.17 18.25 46.58
CA THR A 308 30.47 18.29 48.02
C THR A 308 30.08 19.63 48.63
N ASP A 309 30.36 20.73 47.92
CA ASP A 309 29.98 22.08 48.33
C ASP A 309 28.45 22.23 48.35
N LEU A 310 27.77 21.76 47.30
CA LEU A 310 26.30 21.69 47.26
C LEU A 310 25.72 20.87 48.42
N GLN A 311 26.34 19.75 48.77
CA GLN A 311 25.92 18.92 49.90
C GLN A 311 26.15 19.62 51.24
N SER A 312 27.22 20.43 51.35
CA SER A 312 27.54 21.21 52.54
C SER A 312 26.65 22.44 52.73
N MET A 313 26.05 22.94 51.64
CA MET A 313 25.07 24.04 51.65
C MET A 313 23.65 23.60 51.97
N ILE A 314 23.38 22.30 52.12
CA ILE A 314 22.06 21.81 52.55
C ILE A 314 21.86 22.20 54.03
N PRO A 315 20.87 23.04 54.37
CA PRO A 315 20.62 23.42 55.75
C PRO A 315 20.25 22.18 56.58
N SER A 316 20.93 21.97 57.72
CA SER A 316 20.75 20.82 58.61
C SER A 316 19.36 20.73 59.26
N HIS A 317 18.63 21.85 59.30
CA HIS A 317 17.22 21.91 59.63
C HIS A 317 16.45 22.54 58.47
N GLY A 318 15.76 21.71 57.69
CA GLY A 318 14.78 22.17 56.72
C GLY A 318 13.55 22.71 57.46
N ALA A 319 13.32 24.02 57.40
CA ALA A 319 12.00 24.55 57.69
C ALA A 319 11.01 23.95 56.68
N ASP A 320 9.86 23.47 57.14
CA ASP A 320 8.74 23.00 56.32
C ASP A 320 8.31 24.13 55.37
N ILE A 321 8.81 24.11 54.12
CA ILE A 321 8.43 25.08 53.09
C ILE A 321 7.05 24.64 52.58
N ARG A 322 6.02 25.11 53.27
CA ARG A 322 4.63 24.91 52.89
C ARG A 322 4.34 25.64 51.58
N TYR A 323 4.13 24.87 50.51
CA TYR A 323 3.38 25.31 49.34
C TYR A 323 1.88 25.06 49.56
#